data_AF-A0A915YAR9-F1
#
_entry.id   AF-A0A915YAR9-F1
#
_cell.length_a   1.000
_cell.length_b   1.000
_cell.length_c   1.000
_cell.angle_alpha   90.00
_cell.angle_beta   90.00
_cell.angle_gamma   90.00
#
_symmetry.space_group_name_H-M   'P 1'
#
loop_
_entity.id
_entity.type
_entity.pdbx_description
1 polymer ?
#
loop_
_entity_poly.entity_id
_entity_poly.type
_entity_poly.pdbx_seq_one_letter_code
_entity_poly.pdbx_strand_id
1 'polypeptide(L)'
;MKGQLSNFIQKNSLLFLGGHLLLIIVGSLSPRLPEDTQTGEISMGLSPKEGDNFKIANDPIVYRLENGKRRQYKSANSFFNHSNNKPFDTPYREGGILICDKETVIKFPKGDYMPYKEGGIGEHCIQPTALERLASKIWRWDKLGHFLAYAILAILLLLFSVQYTVLGEGASWGFVLLIGTVLGVGIEYLQFTYITGRNKEVLDLLFNSLGLLGGVFFYKKWWIK
;
A
#
# COMPACT_ATOMS: atom_id res chain seq x y z
N MET A 1 13.30 -1.32 38.63
CA MET A 1 13.57 -1.42 37.17
C MET A 1 12.72 -0.47 36.31
N LYS A 2 11.39 -0.35 36.50
CA LYS A 2 10.55 0.55 35.67
C LYS A 2 11.06 2.00 35.59
N GLY A 3 11.51 2.58 36.70
CA GLY A 3 12.01 3.96 36.73
C GLY A 3 13.30 4.18 35.92
N GLN A 4 14.27 3.26 35.99
CA GLN A 4 15.54 3.42 35.28
C GLN A 4 15.38 3.33 33.75
N LEU A 5 14.56 2.39 33.27
CA LEU A 5 14.29 2.26 31.84
C LEU A 5 13.48 3.45 31.30
N SER A 6 12.45 3.89 32.04
CA SER A 6 11.65 5.07 31.67
C SER A 6 12.54 6.32 31.57
N ASN A 7 13.38 6.58 32.58
CA ASN A 7 14.30 7.71 32.57
C ASN A 7 15.31 7.63 31.43
N PHE A 8 15.83 6.44 31.12
CA PHE A 8 16.73 6.24 29.99
C PHE A 8 16.03 6.55 28.66
N ILE A 9 14.82 6.04 28.44
CA ILE A 9 14.05 6.29 27.21
C ILE A 9 13.73 7.78 27.08
N GLN A 10 13.27 8.42 28.15
CA GLN A 10 12.92 9.83 28.15
C GLN A 10 14.13 10.73 27.86
N LYS A 11 15.28 10.46 28.49
CA LYS A 11 16.54 11.20 28.28
C LYS A 11 17.06 11.09 26.84
N ASN A 12 16.80 9.97 26.17
CA ASN A 12 17.22 9.71 24.79
C ASN A 12 16.07 9.84 23.78
N SER A 13 14.94 10.44 24.17
CA SER A 13 13.72 10.49 23.36
C SER A 13 13.91 11.20 22.02
N LEU A 14 14.75 12.25 21.97
CA LEU A 14 15.09 12.94 20.72
C LEU A 14 15.81 12.00 19.71
N LEU A 15 16.75 11.20 20.19
CA LEU A 15 17.48 10.25 19.34
C LEU A 15 16.55 9.14 18.83
N PHE A 16 15.68 8.61 19.69
CA PHE A 16 14.67 7.63 19.27
C PHE A 16 13.66 8.22 18.29
N LEU A 17 13.21 9.47 18.50
CA LEU A 17 12.33 10.17 17.58
C LEU A 17 12.99 10.35 16.20
N GLY A 18 14.24 10.82 16.16
CA GLY A 18 14.98 10.97 14.92
C GLY A 18 15.18 9.64 14.17
N GLY A 19 15.57 8.59 14.89
CA GLY A 19 15.70 7.25 14.32
C GLY A 19 14.39 6.69 13.80
N HIS A 20 13.28 6.87 14.54
CA HIS A 20 11.96 6.41 14.13
C HIS A 20 11.43 7.16 12.91
N LEU A 21 11.62 8.49 12.85
CA LEU A 21 11.26 9.28 11.67
C LEU A 21 12.04 8.82 10.42
N LEU A 22 13.34 8.53 10.57
CA LEU A 22 14.14 7.98 9.48
C LEU A 22 13.59 6.62 9.02
N LEU A 23 13.23 5.74 9.96
CA LEU A 23 12.63 4.44 9.63
C LEU A 23 11.29 4.57 8.93
N ILE A 24 10.41 5.49 9.37
CA ILE A 24 9.15 5.76 8.67
C ILE A 24 9.44 6.26 7.26
N ILE A 25 10.29 7.27 7.08
CA ILE A 25 10.58 7.85 5.76
C ILE A 25 11.17 6.80 4.82
N VAL A 26 12.23 6.11 5.25
CA VAL A 26 12.90 5.08 4.44
C VAL A 26 11.97 3.89 4.18
N GLY A 27 11.23 3.44 5.20
CA GLY A 27 10.27 2.34 5.07
C GLY A 27 9.12 2.67 4.13
N SER A 28 8.59 3.88 4.19
CA SER A 28 7.50 4.37 3.33
C SER A 28 7.95 4.65 1.91
N LEU A 29 9.19 5.11 1.69
CA LEU A 29 9.75 5.35 0.35
C LEU A 29 10.46 4.13 -0.23
N SER A 30 10.63 3.07 0.54
CA SER A 30 11.10 1.80 0.04
C SER A 30 10.11 1.32 -1.03
N PRO A 31 10.55 1.03 -2.27
CA PRO A 31 9.67 0.59 -3.33
C PRO A 31 9.17 -0.82 -3.02
N ARG A 32 8.18 -0.92 -2.12
CA ARG A 32 7.30 -2.06 -2.04
C ARG A 32 6.20 -1.77 -3.04
N LEU A 33 6.32 -2.38 -4.22
CA LEU A 33 5.22 -2.43 -5.16
C LEU A 33 4.01 -2.98 -4.39
N PRO A 34 2.85 -2.29 -4.39
CA PRO A 34 1.61 -2.84 -3.85
C PRO A 34 1.43 -4.27 -4.37
N GLU A 35 1.06 -5.23 -3.50
CA GLU A 35 0.79 -6.62 -3.93
C GLU A 35 -0.29 -6.69 -5.04
N ASP A 36 -1.17 -5.69 -5.10
CA ASP A 36 -2.17 -5.49 -6.15
C ASP A 36 -1.62 -4.89 -7.46
N THR A 37 -0.44 -4.26 -7.42
CA THR A 37 0.42 -4.00 -8.57
C THR A 37 1.47 -5.11 -8.68
N GLN A 38 0.97 -6.30 -9.00
CA GLN A 38 1.73 -7.48 -9.46
C GLN A 38 3.22 -7.23 -9.71
N THR A 39 4.06 -7.80 -8.87
CA THR A 39 5.38 -8.29 -9.28
C THR A 39 5.20 -9.53 -10.16
N GLY A 40 4.46 -9.40 -11.27
CA GLY A 40 4.89 -10.15 -12.43
C GLY A 40 6.32 -9.70 -12.64
N GLU A 41 7.29 -10.63 -12.72
CA GLU A 41 8.66 -10.28 -13.07
C GLU A 41 8.56 -9.23 -14.18
N ILE A 42 9.12 -8.04 -13.95
CA ILE A 42 9.26 -7.06 -15.03
C ILE A 42 10.26 -7.74 -15.95
N SER A 43 9.75 -8.52 -16.89
CA SER A 43 10.58 -9.29 -17.77
C SER A 43 11.04 -8.33 -18.85
N MET A 44 11.98 -7.46 -18.48
CA MET A 44 12.57 -6.48 -19.37
C MET A 44 13.07 -7.22 -20.62
N GLY A 45 12.47 -6.90 -21.77
CA GLY A 45 12.82 -7.50 -23.05
C GLY A 45 12.05 -8.78 -23.43
N LEU A 46 11.16 -9.32 -22.60
CA LEU A 46 10.26 -10.38 -23.04
C LEU A 46 9.08 -9.81 -23.82
N SER A 47 8.86 -10.34 -25.01
CA SER A 47 7.65 -10.07 -25.79
C SER A 47 6.55 -11.09 -25.42
N PRO A 48 5.29 -10.65 -25.25
CA PRO A 48 4.16 -11.55 -25.04
C PRO A 48 4.06 -12.62 -26.13
N LYS A 49 3.72 -13.84 -25.75
CA LYS A 49 3.42 -14.95 -26.65
C LYS A 49 1.92 -15.11 -26.81
N GLU A 50 1.52 -15.83 -27.87
CA GLU A 50 0.13 -16.13 -28.14
C GLU A 50 -0.53 -16.82 -26.93
N GLY A 51 -1.66 -16.27 -26.45
CA GLY A 51 -2.37 -16.72 -25.26
C GLY A 51 -1.94 -16.06 -23.95
N ASP A 52 -0.83 -15.32 -23.92
CA ASP A 52 -0.36 -14.64 -22.72
C ASP A 52 -1.28 -13.48 -22.33
N ASN A 53 -1.44 -13.31 -21.03
CA ASN A 53 -1.97 -12.09 -20.45
C ASN A 53 -0.81 -11.13 -20.19
N PHE A 54 -0.95 -9.87 -20.60
CA PHE A 54 0.09 -8.86 -20.40
C PHE A 54 -0.51 -7.48 -20.17
N LYS A 55 0.23 -6.58 -19.51
CA LYS A 55 -0.18 -5.19 -19.29
C LYS A 55 1.02 -4.25 -19.30
N ILE A 56 0.74 -2.96 -19.43
CA ILE A 56 1.74 -1.92 -19.21
C ILE A 56 1.91 -1.76 -17.70
N ALA A 57 3.13 -1.52 -17.24
CA ALA A 57 3.37 -1.19 -15.84
C ALA A 57 2.46 -0.04 -15.39
N ASN A 58 1.73 -0.23 -14.28
CA ASN A 58 0.78 0.73 -13.70
C ASN A 58 -0.47 1.03 -14.55
N ASP A 59 -0.69 0.32 -15.65
CA ASP A 59 -1.95 0.38 -16.38
C ASP A 59 -2.93 -0.66 -15.79
N PRO A 60 -4.16 -0.28 -15.39
CA PRO A 60 -5.16 -1.23 -14.93
C PRO A 60 -5.66 -2.14 -16.06
N ILE A 61 -5.37 -1.82 -17.32
CA ILE A 61 -5.83 -2.56 -18.49
C ILE A 61 -4.94 -3.80 -18.69
N VAL A 62 -5.58 -4.96 -18.67
CA VAL A 62 -4.95 -6.22 -19.07
C VAL A 62 -5.31 -6.52 -20.53
N TYR A 63 -4.32 -6.98 -21.27
CA TYR A 63 -4.45 -7.47 -22.63
C TYR A 63 -4.19 -8.97 -22.68
N ARG A 64 -4.74 -9.65 -23.68
CA ARG A 64 -4.37 -11.01 -24.08
C ARG A 64 -3.92 -10.98 -25.53
N LEU A 65 -2.83 -11.69 -25.86
CA LEU A 65 -2.38 -11.79 -27.25
C LEU A 65 -3.17 -12.91 -27.92
N GLU A 66 -4.00 -12.58 -28.91
CA GLU A 66 -4.75 -13.56 -29.69
C GLU A 66 -4.69 -13.23 -31.20
N ASN A 67 -4.32 -14.20 -32.01
CA ASN A 67 -4.10 -14.10 -33.45
C ASN A 67 -3.19 -12.92 -33.83
N GLY A 68 -2.11 -12.72 -33.06
CA GLY A 68 -1.18 -11.60 -33.24
C GLY A 68 -1.76 -10.21 -32.94
N LYS A 69 -2.98 -10.13 -32.38
CA LYS A 69 -3.62 -8.87 -31.96
C LYS A 69 -3.69 -8.80 -30.44
N ARG A 70 -3.49 -7.60 -29.89
CA ARG A 70 -3.74 -7.37 -28.46
C ARG A 70 -5.23 -7.13 -28.22
N ARG A 71 -5.86 -8.02 -27.48
CA ARG A 71 -7.27 -7.92 -27.11
C ARG A 71 -7.40 -7.44 -25.68
N GLN A 72 -8.26 -6.47 -25.45
CA GLN A 72 -8.39 -5.82 -24.14
C GLN A 72 -9.53 -6.44 -23.32
N TYR A 73 -9.27 -6.77 -22.06
CA TYR A 73 -10.33 -7.11 -21.11
C TYR A 73 -11.14 -5.85 -20.76
N LYS A 74 -12.48 -5.93 -20.83
CA LYS A 74 -13.38 -4.80 -20.50
C LYS A 74 -13.29 -4.37 -19.03
N SER A 75 -12.95 -5.32 -18.15
CA SER A 75 -12.85 -5.13 -16.70
C SER A 75 -12.05 -6.27 -16.05
N ALA A 76 -11.65 -6.10 -14.78
CA ALA A 76 -11.08 -7.19 -13.98
C ALA A 76 -12.01 -8.41 -13.93
N ASN A 77 -13.34 -8.21 -13.88
CA ASN A 77 -14.29 -9.32 -13.93
C ASN A 77 -14.20 -10.07 -15.26
N SER A 78 -14.08 -9.36 -16.39
CA SER A 78 -13.93 -10.04 -17.69
C SER A 78 -12.62 -10.84 -17.80
N PHE A 79 -11.57 -10.43 -17.08
CA PHE A 79 -10.33 -11.18 -16.97
C PHE A 79 -10.54 -12.47 -16.17
N PHE A 80 -11.14 -12.41 -14.98
CA PHE A 80 -11.36 -13.61 -14.16
C PHE A 80 -12.44 -14.54 -14.71
N ASN A 81 -13.33 -14.05 -15.59
CA ASN A 81 -14.29 -14.87 -16.31
C ASN A 81 -13.66 -15.74 -17.42
N HIS A 82 -12.36 -15.62 -17.68
CA HIS A 82 -11.66 -16.53 -18.58
C HIS A 82 -11.08 -17.68 -17.75
N SER A 83 -11.57 -18.91 -17.92
CA SER A 83 -11.27 -20.06 -17.05
C SER A 83 -9.77 -20.35 -16.85
N ASN A 84 -8.95 -20.02 -17.84
CA ASN A 84 -7.49 -20.23 -17.79
C ASN A 84 -6.72 -19.09 -17.10
N ASN A 85 -7.38 -17.99 -16.71
CA ASN A 85 -6.71 -16.85 -16.10
C ASN A 85 -6.47 -17.08 -14.60
N LYS A 86 -5.24 -16.81 -14.17
CA LYS A 86 -4.81 -16.95 -12.78
C LYS A 86 -5.04 -15.64 -12.01
N PRO A 87 -5.08 -15.69 -10.66
CA PRO A 87 -5.02 -14.50 -9.81
C PRO A 87 -3.91 -13.54 -10.25
N PHE A 88 -4.13 -12.23 -10.06
CA PHE A 88 -3.15 -11.25 -10.49
C PHE A 88 -1.77 -11.48 -9.84
N ASP A 89 -1.70 -11.82 -8.57
CA ASP A 89 -0.44 -12.12 -7.88
C ASP A 89 0.31 -13.38 -8.37
N THR A 90 -0.23 -14.15 -9.33
CA THR A 90 0.46 -15.32 -9.88
C THR A 90 1.71 -14.91 -10.68
N PRO A 91 2.89 -15.51 -10.44
CA PRO A 91 4.08 -15.27 -11.24
C PRO A 91 3.85 -15.55 -12.73
N TYR A 92 4.47 -14.77 -13.64
CA TYR A 92 4.27 -14.96 -15.09
C TYR A 92 4.62 -16.38 -15.55
N ARG A 93 5.72 -16.97 -15.03
CA ARG A 93 6.12 -18.37 -15.29
C ARG A 93 5.06 -19.43 -14.93
N GLU A 94 4.08 -19.08 -14.10
CA GLU A 94 2.98 -19.93 -13.63
C GLU A 94 1.64 -19.57 -14.31
N GLY A 95 1.66 -18.73 -15.36
CA GLY A 95 0.46 -18.28 -16.09
C GLY A 95 -0.12 -16.95 -15.60
N GLY A 96 0.67 -16.16 -14.89
CA GLY A 96 0.35 -14.80 -14.46
C GLY A 96 0.27 -13.77 -15.59
N ILE A 97 0.33 -12.49 -15.23
CA ILE A 97 0.34 -11.37 -16.19
C ILE A 97 1.77 -10.90 -16.42
N LEU A 98 2.19 -10.87 -17.67
CA LEU A 98 3.46 -10.27 -18.10
C LEU A 98 3.39 -8.75 -18.03
N ILE A 99 4.36 -8.11 -17.38
CA ILE A 99 4.47 -6.65 -17.37
C ILE A 99 5.42 -6.21 -18.48
N CYS A 100 4.90 -5.48 -19.47
CA CYS A 100 5.65 -5.02 -20.63
C CYS A 100 5.87 -3.50 -20.61
N ASP A 101 6.90 -3.05 -21.32
CA ASP A 101 7.04 -1.66 -21.72
C ASP A 101 5.94 -1.26 -22.72
N LYS A 102 5.65 0.05 -22.78
CA LYS A 102 4.57 0.58 -23.62
C LYS A 102 4.82 0.26 -25.09
N GLU A 103 6.07 0.35 -25.54
CA GLU A 103 6.51 0.12 -26.91
C GLU A 103 6.22 -1.33 -27.34
N THR A 104 6.49 -2.30 -26.47
CA THR A 104 6.19 -3.72 -26.67
C THR A 104 4.69 -3.97 -26.77
N VAL A 105 3.88 -3.33 -25.92
CA VAL A 105 2.42 -3.45 -26.00
C VAL A 105 1.87 -2.85 -27.30
N ILE A 106 2.33 -1.68 -27.73
CA ILE A 106 1.80 -1.02 -28.93
C ILE A 106 2.24 -1.65 -30.26
N LYS A 107 3.30 -2.47 -30.27
CA LYS A 107 3.72 -3.25 -31.46
C LYS A 107 2.62 -4.18 -31.96
N PHE A 108 1.75 -4.65 -31.06
CA PHE A 108 0.64 -5.50 -31.44
C PHE A 108 -0.58 -4.66 -31.86
N PRO A 109 -1.16 -4.91 -33.05
CA PRO A 109 -2.37 -4.23 -33.48
C PRO A 109 -3.51 -4.48 -32.49
N LYS A 110 -4.33 -3.46 -32.24
CA LYS A 110 -5.48 -3.58 -31.34
C LYS A 110 -6.53 -4.49 -31.98
N GLY A 111 -6.94 -5.52 -31.25
CA GLY A 111 -8.07 -6.39 -31.59
C GLY A 111 -9.34 -5.98 -30.84
N ASP A 112 -10.38 -6.80 -30.97
CA ASP A 112 -11.64 -6.59 -30.25
C ASP A 112 -11.48 -6.84 -28.75
N TYR A 113 -12.39 -6.26 -27.95
CA TYR A 113 -12.45 -6.52 -26.51
C TYR A 113 -12.76 -7.99 -26.20
N MET A 114 -12.34 -8.45 -25.02
CA MET A 114 -12.68 -9.77 -24.48
C MET A 114 -13.78 -9.68 -23.41
N PRO A 115 -14.69 -10.67 -23.35
CA PRO A 115 -14.94 -11.75 -24.33
C PRO A 115 -15.63 -11.26 -25.62
N TYR A 116 -15.56 -12.04 -26.72
CA TYR A 116 -16.14 -11.70 -28.04
C TYR A 116 -17.68 -11.70 -28.05
N LYS A 117 -18.31 -12.51 -27.20
CA LYS A 117 -19.76 -12.51 -26.95
C LYS A 117 -20.00 -12.22 -25.47
N GLU A 118 -20.97 -11.36 -25.18
CA GLU A 118 -21.49 -11.22 -23.82
C GLU A 118 -22.06 -12.58 -23.37
N GLY A 119 -21.70 -13.05 -22.17
CA GLY A 119 -22.22 -14.30 -21.62
C GLY A 119 -21.36 -15.56 -21.82
N GLY A 120 -20.10 -15.46 -22.24
CA GLY A 120 -19.14 -16.56 -22.02
C GLY A 120 -18.99 -16.79 -20.51
N ILE A 121 -19.62 -17.85 -19.99
CA ILE A 121 -19.61 -18.18 -18.56
C ILE A 121 -18.24 -18.76 -18.23
N GLY A 122 -17.33 -17.92 -17.74
CA GLY A 122 -16.29 -18.40 -16.84
C GLY A 122 -16.93 -18.94 -15.57
N GLU A 123 -16.26 -19.86 -14.88
CA GLU A 123 -16.66 -20.25 -13.53
C GLU A 123 -17.02 -19.00 -12.73
N HIS A 124 -18.19 -19.00 -12.08
CA HIS A 124 -18.67 -17.87 -11.29
C HIS A 124 -17.58 -17.50 -10.27
N CYS A 125 -16.80 -16.47 -10.57
CA CYS A 125 -15.94 -15.86 -9.59
C CYS A 125 -16.89 -15.14 -8.64
N ILE A 126 -17.19 -15.76 -7.49
CA ILE A 126 -17.96 -15.16 -6.41
C ILE A 126 -17.18 -13.91 -6.02
N GLN A 127 -17.65 -12.76 -6.49
CA GLN A 127 -17.06 -11.50 -6.13
C GLN A 127 -17.25 -11.34 -4.62
N PRO A 128 -16.17 -11.14 -3.86
CA PRO A 128 -16.33 -10.84 -2.45
C PRO A 128 -17.25 -9.62 -2.33
N THR A 129 -18.19 -9.71 -1.41
CA THR A 129 -19.11 -8.63 -1.06
C THR A 129 -18.31 -7.36 -0.75
N ALA A 130 -18.94 -6.20 -0.85
CA ALA A 130 -18.27 -4.93 -0.50
C ALA A 130 -17.65 -4.97 0.91
N LEU A 131 -18.29 -5.69 1.84
CA LEU A 131 -17.82 -5.90 3.19
C LEU A 131 -16.59 -6.82 3.25
N GLU A 132 -16.58 -7.94 2.53
CA GLU A 132 -15.41 -8.82 2.45
C GLU A 132 -14.20 -8.13 1.81
N ARG A 133 -14.43 -7.31 0.77
CA ARG A 133 -13.39 -6.48 0.15
C ARG A 133 -12.84 -5.43 1.10
N LEU A 134 -13.69 -4.81 1.90
CA LEU A 134 -13.26 -3.84 2.90
C LEU A 134 -12.50 -4.53 4.03
N ALA A 135 -13.01 -5.65 4.53
CA ALA A 135 -12.37 -6.45 5.57
C ALA A 135 -10.98 -6.92 5.13
N SER A 136 -10.85 -7.45 3.91
CA SER A 136 -9.54 -7.87 3.40
C SER A 136 -8.55 -6.72 3.29
N LYS A 137 -9.00 -5.50 2.94
CA LYS A 137 -8.16 -4.29 2.93
C LYS A 137 -7.74 -3.82 4.31
N ILE A 138 -8.63 -3.90 5.30
CA ILE A 138 -8.39 -3.49 6.70
C ILE A 138 -7.38 -4.42 7.37
N TRP A 139 -7.47 -5.72 7.11
CA TRP A 139 -6.63 -6.74 7.76
C TRP A 139 -5.26 -6.97 7.09
N ARG A 140 -4.85 -6.09 6.17
CA ARG A 140 -3.51 -6.17 5.57
C ARG A 140 -2.43 -5.79 6.58
N TRP A 141 -1.32 -6.53 6.57
CA TRP A 141 -0.13 -6.24 7.39
C TRP A 141 0.40 -4.81 7.22
N ASP A 142 0.27 -4.28 6.01
CA ASP A 142 0.57 -2.89 5.67
C ASP A 142 -0.18 -1.89 6.58
N LYS A 143 -1.51 -2.06 6.74
CA LYS A 143 -2.33 -1.17 7.59
C LYS A 143 -1.99 -1.28 9.07
N LEU A 144 -1.67 -2.49 9.53
CA LEU A 144 -1.15 -2.68 10.89
C LEU A 144 0.21 -1.98 11.08
N GLY A 145 1.07 -2.01 10.07
CA GLY A 145 2.34 -1.28 10.05
C GLY A 145 2.14 0.22 10.18
N HIS A 146 1.23 0.80 9.40
CA HIS A 146 0.83 2.21 9.50
C HIS A 146 0.35 2.57 10.92
N PHE A 147 -0.56 1.78 11.49
CA PHE A 147 -1.04 2.01 12.85
C PHE A 147 0.09 1.98 13.89
N LEU A 148 0.93 0.94 13.88
CA LEU A 148 1.99 0.78 14.87
C LEU A 148 3.07 1.85 14.73
N ALA A 149 3.46 2.20 13.51
CA ALA A 149 4.43 3.25 13.24
C ALA A 149 3.98 4.60 13.81
N TYR A 150 2.72 4.97 13.59
CA TYR A 150 2.18 6.23 14.09
C TYR A 150 1.86 6.19 15.59
N ALA A 151 1.52 5.04 16.16
CA ALA A 151 1.39 4.88 17.61
C ALA A 151 2.73 5.09 18.33
N ILE A 152 3.82 4.51 17.81
CA ILE A 152 5.17 4.72 18.35
C ILE A 152 5.59 6.18 18.17
N LEU A 153 5.31 6.78 17.00
CA LEU A 153 5.60 8.20 16.75
C LEU A 153 4.90 9.10 17.76
N ALA A 154 3.61 8.87 18.05
CA ALA A 154 2.88 9.64 19.04
C ALA A 154 3.48 9.53 20.44
N ILE A 155 3.88 8.33 20.86
CA ILE A 155 4.54 8.11 22.17
C ILE A 155 5.87 8.87 22.23
N LEU A 156 6.69 8.78 21.17
CA LEU A 156 7.99 9.47 21.11
C LEU A 156 7.83 11.00 21.09
N LEU A 157 6.85 11.52 20.35
CA LEU A 157 6.52 12.96 20.35
C LEU A 157 6.05 13.44 21.72
N LEU A 158 5.25 12.64 22.45
CA LEU A 158 4.84 12.97 23.81
C LEU A 158 6.04 12.98 24.78
N LEU A 159 6.90 11.97 24.71
CA LEU A 159 8.13 11.91 25.52
C LEU A 159 9.04 13.11 25.23
N PHE A 160 9.20 13.45 23.96
CA PHE A 160 9.94 14.63 23.53
C PHE A 160 9.29 15.91 24.07
N SER A 161 7.96 16.04 23.96
CA SER A 161 7.22 17.21 24.45
C SER A 161 7.43 17.42 25.95
N VAL A 162 7.30 16.36 26.76
CA VAL A 162 7.49 16.42 28.21
C VAL A 162 8.94 16.75 28.59
N GLN A 163 9.92 16.28 27.82
CA GLN A 163 11.33 16.45 28.15
C GLN A 163 11.93 17.79 27.68
N TYR A 164 11.50 18.29 26.53
CA TYR A 164 12.17 19.39 25.83
C TYR A 164 11.28 20.61 25.57
N THR A 165 10.01 20.55 25.96
CA THR A 165 9.09 21.69 25.80
C THR A 165 8.43 22.04 27.12
N VAL A 166 7.83 23.23 27.19
CA VAL A 166 7.06 23.71 28.34
C VAL A 166 5.54 23.56 28.11
N LEU A 167 5.14 22.69 27.19
CA LEU A 167 3.74 22.50 26.85
C LEU A 167 2.99 21.78 27.98
N GLY A 168 1.84 22.32 28.36
CA GLY A 168 0.90 21.60 29.22
C GLY A 168 0.38 20.32 28.55
N GLU A 169 -0.25 19.43 29.32
CA GLU A 169 -0.70 18.12 28.84
C GLU A 169 -1.61 18.21 27.61
N GLY A 170 -2.65 19.06 27.66
CA GLY A 170 -3.56 19.24 26.52
C GLY A 170 -2.89 19.84 25.28
N ALA A 171 -1.96 20.77 25.47
CA ALA A 171 -1.18 21.36 24.37
C ALA A 171 -0.22 20.35 23.75
N SER A 172 0.37 19.46 24.56
CA SER A 172 1.20 18.36 24.08
C SER A 172 0.42 17.38 23.21
N TRP A 173 -0.83 17.08 23.55
CA TRP A 173 -1.69 16.23 22.72
C TRP A 173 -2.02 16.91 21.38
N GLY A 174 -2.40 18.19 21.41
CA GLY A 174 -2.64 18.97 20.20
C GLY A 174 -1.41 19.01 19.29
N PHE A 175 -0.22 19.22 19.87
CA PHE A 175 1.05 19.19 19.16
C PHE A 175 1.30 17.83 18.48
N VAL A 176 1.14 16.72 19.21
CA VAL A 176 1.37 15.36 18.69
C VAL A 176 0.41 15.03 17.54
N LEU A 177 -0.88 15.36 17.69
CA LEU A 177 -1.87 15.13 16.65
C LEU A 177 -1.58 15.98 15.42
N LEU A 178 -1.27 17.27 15.59
CA LEU A 178 -0.95 18.16 14.48
C LEU A 178 0.28 17.69 13.70
N ILE A 179 1.41 17.50 14.39
CA ILE A 179 2.67 17.10 13.75
C ILE A 179 2.54 15.70 13.14
N GLY A 180 1.94 14.76 13.87
CA GLY A 180 1.70 13.41 13.38
C GLY A 180 0.84 13.39 12.11
N THR A 181 -0.26 14.15 12.06
CA THR A 181 -1.11 14.24 10.88
C THR A 181 -0.40 14.91 9.71
N VAL A 182 0.33 16.01 9.94
CA VAL A 182 1.11 16.68 8.89
C VAL A 182 2.15 15.73 8.28
N LEU A 183 2.87 14.96 9.12
CA LEU A 183 3.80 13.94 8.65
C LEU A 183 3.08 12.82 7.89
N GLY A 184 1.93 12.34 8.39
CA GLY A 184 1.05 11.38 7.72
C GLY A 184 0.68 11.78 6.30
N VAL A 185 0.12 12.98 6.16
CA VAL A 185 -0.28 13.52 4.86
C VAL A 185 0.93 13.75 3.95
N GLY A 186 2.03 14.26 4.52
CA GLY A 186 3.28 14.50 3.79
C GLY A 186 3.89 13.22 3.22
N ILE A 187 3.97 12.16 4.01
CA ILE A 187 4.51 10.87 3.56
C ILE A 187 3.62 10.25 2.49
N GLU A 188 2.30 10.24 2.66
CA GLU A 188 1.36 9.74 1.64
C GLU A 188 1.51 10.50 0.32
N TYR A 189 1.72 11.82 0.38
CA TYR A 189 1.98 12.65 -0.78
C TYR A 189 3.31 12.30 -1.46
N LEU A 190 4.38 12.08 -0.68
CA LEU A 190 5.67 11.66 -1.21
C LEU A 190 5.58 10.27 -1.86
N GLN A 191 4.90 9.32 -1.21
CA GLN A 191 4.69 7.97 -1.77
C GLN A 191 3.94 8.04 -3.10
N PHE A 192 2.85 8.81 -3.18
CA PHE A 192 2.12 9.03 -4.44
C PHE A 192 3.00 9.65 -5.53
N THR A 193 3.91 10.55 -5.17
CA THR A 193 4.75 11.28 -6.13
C THR A 193 5.94 10.45 -6.62
N TYR A 194 6.58 9.68 -5.73
CA TYR A 194 7.85 9.00 -6.01
C TYR A 194 7.71 7.49 -6.24
N ILE A 195 6.63 6.84 -5.80
CA ILE A 195 6.39 5.42 -6.02
C ILE A 195 5.40 5.26 -7.18
N THR A 196 5.94 4.98 -8.36
CA THR A 196 5.13 4.77 -9.56
C THR A 196 4.11 3.65 -9.33
N GLY A 197 2.82 3.94 -9.56
CA GLY A 197 1.72 2.99 -9.37
C GLY A 197 1.08 3.00 -7.98
N ARG A 198 1.64 3.74 -7.01
CA ARG A 198 0.99 3.93 -5.71
C ARG A 198 -0.07 5.02 -5.81
N ASN A 199 -1.33 4.64 -5.60
CA ASN A 199 -2.42 5.61 -5.44
C ASN A 199 -2.53 6.06 -3.99
N LYS A 200 -3.07 7.27 -3.78
CA LYS A 200 -3.40 7.77 -2.44
C LYS A 200 -4.46 6.86 -1.81
N GLU A 201 -4.10 6.14 -0.75
CA GLU A 201 -5.01 5.28 -0.03
C GLU A 201 -5.54 6.03 1.20
N VAL A 202 -6.80 6.49 1.14
CA VAL A 202 -7.47 7.13 2.29
C VAL A 202 -7.42 6.25 3.55
N LEU A 203 -7.35 4.93 3.36
CA LEU A 203 -7.23 3.97 4.44
C LEU A 203 -5.88 4.10 5.18
N ASP A 204 -4.78 4.46 4.51
CA ASP A 204 -3.47 4.66 5.16
C ASP A 204 -3.52 5.86 6.10
N LEU A 205 -4.11 6.96 5.64
CA LEU A 205 -4.30 8.15 6.46
C LEU A 205 -5.20 7.85 7.68
N LEU A 206 -6.21 7.01 7.51
CA LEU A 206 -7.07 6.57 8.62
C LEU A 206 -6.27 5.77 9.66
N PHE A 207 -5.49 4.78 9.22
CA PHE A 207 -4.69 3.95 10.13
C PHE A 207 -3.56 4.74 10.80
N ASN A 208 -2.94 5.70 10.11
CA ASN A 208 -2.00 6.65 10.70
C ASN A 208 -2.67 7.46 11.82
N SER A 209 -3.87 7.99 11.57
CA SER A 209 -4.64 8.78 12.53
C SER A 209 -5.07 7.95 13.75
N LEU A 210 -5.53 6.72 13.52
CA LEU A 210 -5.86 5.77 14.60
C LEU A 210 -4.61 5.40 15.41
N GLY A 211 -3.47 5.24 14.76
CA GLY A 211 -2.17 5.01 15.40
C GLY A 211 -1.83 6.15 16.36
N LEU A 212 -1.91 7.40 15.90
CA LEU A 212 -1.66 8.58 16.74
C LEU A 212 -2.56 8.60 17.98
N LEU A 213 -3.88 8.41 17.80
CA LEU A 213 -4.84 8.36 18.90
C LEU A 213 -4.55 7.20 19.86
N GLY A 214 -4.24 6.02 19.33
CA GLY A 214 -3.87 4.84 20.10
C GLY A 214 -2.59 5.05 20.92
N GLY A 215 -1.57 5.69 20.34
CA GLY A 215 -0.33 6.02 21.02
C GLY A 215 -0.54 7.02 22.17
N VAL A 216 -1.33 8.08 21.94
CA VAL A 216 -1.71 9.04 23.00
C VAL A 216 -2.45 8.34 24.13
N PHE A 217 -3.45 7.50 23.79
CA PHE A 217 -4.21 6.74 24.79
C PHE A 217 -3.31 5.79 25.60
N PHE A 218 -2.41 5.07 24.92
CA PHE A 218 -1.47 4.16 25.57
C PHE A 218 -0.52 4.90 26.51
N TYR A 219 0.07 6.00 26.05
CA TYR A 219 0.95 6.85 26.86
C TYR A 219 0.24 7.33 28.14
N LYS A 220 -0.97 7.87 28.00
CA LYS A 220 -1.75 8.35 29.15
C LYS A 220 -2.04 7.24 30.16
N LYS A 221 -2.42 6.05 29.70
CA LYS A 221 -2.84 4.94 30.57
C LYS A 221 -1.66 4.27 31.29
N TRP A 222 -0.51 4.18 30.63
CA TRP A 222 0.61 3.33 31.07
C TRP A 222 1.90 4.08 31.43
N TRP A 223 2.08 5.33 31.00
CA TRP A 223 3.32 6.09 31.21
C TRP A 223 3.21 7.20 32.25
N ILE A 224 2.05 7.85 32.38
CA ILE A 224 1.81 8.97 33.33
C ILE A 224 1.51 8.46 34.78
N LYS A 225 1.58 7.14 35.03
CA LYS A 225 1.44 6.57 36.38
C LYS A 225 2.78 6.46 37.08
#